data_AF-A0A3D6BMX3-F1
#
_entry.id   AF-A0A3D6BMX3-F1
#
_cell.length_a   1.000
_cell.length_b   1.000
_cell.length_c   1.000
_cell.angle_alpha   90.00
_cell.angle_beta   90.00
_cell.angle_gamma   90.00
#
_symmetry.space_group_name_H-M   'P 1'
#
loop_
_entity.id
_entity.type
_entity.pdbx_description
1 polymer ?
#
loop_
_entity_poly.entity_id
_entity_poly.type
_entity_poly.pdbx_seq_one_letter_code
_entity_poly.pdbx_strand_id
1 'polypeptide(L)'
;MNQIKNVEVPFAEWLQKTIPDSYRQYLGRSVSQTRERLQEINNFFPERNIFEIENSDPRAVIDFIKHKTHRKERANNPDFVTYDTFHSNGIPKAVIGKNHYFRFLEQYFASKVNYWVFQGNPKIYDISNALKNGHLKSWKVAAHKDTVKPGDKIILWQTGEKAGCYALAEVSSEVGKLAEEPLELQYYLSPSTDDGENNTERVKIEITKNLVNPVLWSDIKDRPEFTSFKAGNQGTNFSATEEEYKALRAIIENPRFTWIPTYKGIVEYLKGKENDQLGLINLLKESGCDLFNDRDENDKLIPLEVIDPFTFFCYINKYFTQRLEILQNLAR
;
A
#
# COMPACT_ATOMS: atom_id res chain seq x y z
N MET A 1 -17.21 17.42 -19.80
CA MET A 1 -16.32 18.38 -20.51
C MET A 1 -14.90 17.84 -20.39
N ASN A 2 -14.16 17.67 -21.49
CA ASN A 2 -12.76 17.26 -21.42
C ASN A 2 -11.93 18.38 -20.76
N GLN A 3 -11.15 18.05 -19.74
CA GLN A 3 -10.26 19.01 -19.11
C GLN A 3 -8.96 19.08 -19.89
N ILE A 4 -8.64 20.23 -20.49
CA ILE A 4 -7.39 20.44 -21.23
C ILE A 4 -6.41 21.20 -20.32
N LYS A 5 -5.19 20.67 -20.16
CA LYS A 5 -4.10 21.31 -19.42
C LYS A 5 -2.95 21.65 -20.35
N ASN A 6 -2.65 22.93 -20.50
CA ASN A 6 -1.49 23.39 -21.26
C ASN A 6 -0.22 23.31 -20.38
N VAL A 7 0.82 22.63 -20.87
CA VAL A 7 2.07 22.40 -20.14
C VAL A 7 3.30 23.06 -20.78
N GLU A 8 3.12 23.95 -21.76
CA GLU A 8 4.23 24.65 -22.45
C GLU A 8 5.10 25.43 -21.45
N VAL A 9 4.48 26.28 -20.63
CA VAL A 9 5.19 27.11 -19.64
C VAL A 9 5.86 26.24 -18.56
N PRO A 10 5.15 25.30 -17.90
CA PRO A 10 5.79 24.40 -16.95
C PRO A 10 6.96 23.60 -17.55
N PHE A 11 6.86 23.19 -18.82
CA PHE A 11 7.92 22.46 -19.48
C PHE A 11 9.14 23.34 -19.74
N ALA A 12 8.93 24.59 -20.22
CA ALA A 12 10.02 25.54 -20.42
C ALA A 12 10.78 25.83 -19.11
N GLU A 13 10.06 26.02 -18.01
CA GLU A 13 10.65 26.18 -16.67
C GLU A 13 11.44 24.94 -16.22
N TRP A 14 10.91 23.74 -16.49
CA TRP A 14 11.60 22.49 -16.17
C TRP A 14 12.90 22.33 -16.98
N LEU A 15 12.89 22.66 -18.28
CA LEU A 15 14.08 22.63 -19.12
C LEU A 15 15.16 23.58 -18.60
N GLN A 16 14.78 24.80 -18.20
CA GLN A 16 15.72 25.78 -17.65
C GLN A 16 16.46 25.28 -16.40
N LYS A 17 15.87 24.36 -15.64
CA LYS A 17 16.47 23.77 -14.43
C LYS A 17 17.27 22.50 -14.69
N THR A 18 16.94 21.75 -15.75
CA THR A 18 17.38 20.35 -15.90
C THR A 18 18.25 20.10 -17.13
N ILE A 19 18.23 20.99 -18.12
CA ILE A 19 18.87 20.73 -19.40
C ILE A 19 20.38 21.04 -19.38
N PRO A 20 21.23 20.24 -20.05
CA PRO A 20 22.66 20.51 -20.15
C PRO A 20 22.98 21.83 -20.86
N ASP A 21 24.13 22.43 -20.53
CA ASP A 21 24.55 23.71 -21.12
C ASP A 21 24.70 23.67 -22.64
N SER A 22 24.97 22.50 -23.22
CA SER A 22 25.04 22.31 -24.68
C SER A 22 23.73 22.64 -25.41
N TYR A 23 22.58 22.60 -24.74
CA TYR A 23 21.29 22.93 -25.33
C TYR A 23 20.97 24.43 -25.29
N ARG A 24 21.74 25.21 -24.52
CA ARG A 24 21.47 26.65 -24.28
C ARG A 24 21.67 27.51 -25.52
N GLN A 25 22.54 27.09 -26.43
CA GLN A 25 22.72 27.79 -27.71
C GLN A 25 21.43 27.80 -28.54
N TYR A 26 20.65 26.72 -28.45
CA TYR A 26 19.37 26.59 -29.16
C TYR A 26 18.20 27.15 -28.35
N LEU A 27 18.03 26.70 -27.09
CA LEU A 27 16.87 27.02 -26.24
C LEU A 27 16.95 28.39 -25.54
N GLY A 28 18.11 29.04 -25.57
CA GLY A 28 18.36 30.26 -24.82
C GLY A 28 18.51 30.04 -23.31
N ARG A 29 18.67 31.16 -22.59
CA ARG A 29 18.94 31.20 -21.14
C ARG A 29 17.78 31.76 -20.33
N SER A 30 16.63 32.00 -20.97
CA SER A 30 15.41 32.44 -20.30
C SER A 30 14.22 31.56 -20.67
N VAL A 31 13.20 31.54 -19.80
CA VAL A 31 11.95 30.81 -20.05
C VAL A 31 11.29 31.31 -21.35
N SER A 32 11.28 32.62 -21.61
CA SER A 32 10.69 33.19 -22.84
C SER A 32 11.36 32.66 -24.11
N GLN A 33 12.70 32.66 -24.15
CA GLN A 33 13.46 32.15 -25.30
C GLN A 33 13.21 30.65 -25.52
N THR A 34 13.11 29.88 -24.44
CA THR A 34 12.80 28.44 -24.53
C THR A 34 11.39 28.23 -25.06
N ARG A 35 10.40 29.03 -24.62
CA ARG A 35 9.03 28.94 -25.11
C ARG A 35 8.92 29.24 -26.60
N GLU A 36 9.62 30.25 -27.11
CA GLU A 36 9.67 30.55 -28.54
C GLU A 36 10.13 29.32 -29.35
N ARG A 37 11.19 28.63 -28.90
CA ARG A 37 11.65 27.39 -29.53
C ARG A 37 10.65 26.24 -29.42
N LEU A 38 9.98 26.10 -28.28
CA LEU A 38 8.94 25.09 -28.11
C LEU A 38 7.76 25.33 -29.07
N GLN A 39 7.35 26.58 -29.24
CA GLN A 39 6.29 26.96 -30.18
C GLN A 39 6.69 26.70 -31.64
N GLU A 40 7.94 27.03 -32.01
CA GLU A 40 8.50 26.64 -33.31
C GLU A 40 8.39 25.14 -33.54
N ILE A 41 8.77 24.31 -32.55
CA ILE A 41 8.66 22.85 -32.64
C ILE A 41 7.19 22.41 -32.78
N ASN A 42 6.26 22.99 -32.01
CA ASN A 42 4.85 22.64 -32.07
C ASN A 42 4.21 22.93 -33.43
N ASN A 43 4.65 23.98 -34.13
CA ASN A 43 4.14 24.34 -35.44
C ASN A 43 4.38 23.27 -36.52
N PHE A 44 5.32 22.34 -36.30
CA PHE A 44 5.53 21.18 -37.17
C PHE A 44 4.52 20.05 -36.96
N PHE A 45 3.59 20.17 -36.01
CA PHE A 45 2.56 19.19 -35.68
C PHE A 45 1.16 19.80 -35.81
N PRO A 46 0.69 20.15 -37.02
CA PRO A 46 -0.59 20.85 -37.21
C PRO A 46 -1.81 20.02 -36.78
N GLU A 47 -1.66 18.69 -36.69
CA GLU A 47 -2.72 17.76 -36.27
C GLU A 47 -3.03 17.85 -34.78
N ARG A 48 -2.09 18.34 -33.95
CA ARG A 48 -2.25 18.37 -32.50
C ARG A 48 -1.29 19.35 -31.84
N ASN A 49 -1.80 20.16 -30.91
CA ASN A 49 -0.95 20.89 -29.97
C ASN A 49 -0.28 19.89 -29.01
N ILE A 50 1.02 19.68 -29.16
CA ILE A 50 1.75 18.69 -28.37
C ILE A 50 1.88 19.10 -26.91
N PHE A 51 1.60 20.35 -26.53
CA PHE A 51 1.63 20.86 -25.16
C PHE A 51 0.27 20.89 -24.47
N GLU A 52 -0.81 20.49 -25.14
CA GLU A 52 -2.15 20.38 -24.56
C GLU A 52 -2.45 18.93 -24.19
N ILE A 53 -2.60 18.68 -22.89
CA ILE A 53 -2.84 17.35 -22.34
C ILE A 53 -4.31 17.24 -21.93
N GLU A 54 -5.01 16.29 -22.56
CA GLU A 54 -6.41 15.99 -22.26
C GLU A 54 -6.52 15.07 -21.04
N ASN A 55 -7.44 15.40 -20.14
CA ASN A 55 -7.78 14.60 -18.94
C ASN A 55 -6.57 14.23 -18.07
N SER A 56 -5.52 15.07 -18.09
CA SER A 56 -4.25 14.83 -17.40
C SER A 56 -3.54 13.52 -17.79
N ASP A 57 -3.84 12.97 -18.97
CA ASP A 57 -3.25 11.74 -19.48
C ASP A 57 -2.23 12.04 -20.61
N PRO A 58 -0.91 11.93 -20.35
CA PRO A 58 0.09 12.24 -21.36
C PRO A 58 0.27 11.15 -22.43
N ARG A 59 -0.34 9.95 -22.28
CA ARG A 59 -0.08 8.79 -23.16
C ARG A 59 -0.35 9.10 -24.62
N ALA A 60 -1.50 9.71 -24.91
CA ALA A 60 -1.89 10.02 -26.28
C ALA A 60 -0.89 10.98 -26.97
N VAL A 61 -0.35 11.96 -26.24
CA VAL A 61 0.65 12.90 -26.77
C VAL A 61 1.99 12.20 -26.97
N ILE A 62 2.42 11.40 -26.00
CA ILE A 62 3.67 10.63 -26.08
C ILE A 62 3.64 9.70 -27.30
N ASP A 63 2.54 8.96 -27.51
CA ASP A 63 2.43 8.02 -28.62
C ASP A 63 2.33 8.73 -29.97
N PHE A 64 1.66 9.88 -30.03
CA PHE A 64 1.66 10.75 -31.20
C PHE A 64 3.08 11.20 -31.59
N ILE A 65 3.87 11.73 -30.63
CA ILE A 65 5.24 12.17 -30.89
C ILE A 65 6.13 11.00 -31.31
N LYS A 66 6.01 9.83 -30.65
CA LYS A 66 6.74 8.62 -31.05
C LYS A 66 6.44 8.21 -32.48
N HIS A 67 5.16 8.22 -32.86
CA HIS A 67 4.74 7.88 -34.22
C HIS A 67 5.32 8.86 -35.24
N LYS A 68 5.12 10.17 -35.06
CA LYS A 68 5.61 11.21 -35.99
C LYS A 68 7.12 11.29 -36.10
N THR A 69 7.86 10.90 -35.05
CA THR A 69 9.34 10.90 -35.06
C THR A 69 9.96 9.55 -35.46
N HIS A 70 9.13 8.53 -35.73
CA HIS A 70 9.55 7.21 -36.17
C HIS A 70 10.13 7.23 -37.60
N ARG A 71 11.13 6.38 -37.89
CA ARG A 71 11.90 6.41 -39.16
C ARG A 71 11.03 6.37 -40.41
N LYS A 72 9.92 5.61 -40.38
CA LYS A 72 8.99 5.47 -41.51
C LYS A 72 8.13 6.72 -41.75
N GLU A 73 7.74 7.42 -40.68
CA GLU A 73 6.87 8.60 -40.75
C GLU A 73 7.62 9.91 -40.98
N ARG A 74 8.95 9.93 -40.76
CA ARG A 74 9.78 11.12 -41.03
C ARG A 74 9.68 11.62 -42.47
N ALA A 75 9.48 10.71 -43.42
CA ALA A 75 9.28 11.09 -44.82
C ALA A 75 8.03 11.96 -45.03
N ASN A 76 7.07 11.88 -44.10
CA ASN A 76 5.82 12.65 -44.13
C ASN A 76 5.92 14.00 -43.40
N ASN A 77 7.07 14.32 -42.80
CA ASN A 77 7.36 15.64 -42.21
C ASN A 77 8.79 16.09 -42.55
N PRO A 78 9.09 16.36 -43.84
CA PRO A 78 10.44 16.72 -44.28
C PRO A 78 10.91 18.06 -43.70
N ASP A 79 9.98 18.97 -43.41
CA ASP A 79 10.29 20.29 -42.85
C ASP A 79 10.82 20.18 -41.42
N PHE A 80 10.21 19.35 -40.58
CA PHE A 80 10.75 19.10 -39.23
C PHE A 80 12.11 18.39 -39.28
N VAL A 81 12.30 17.43 -40.20
CA VAL A 81 13.59 16.74 -40.36
C VAL A 81 14.69 17.72 -40.78
N THR A 82 14.36 18.63 -41.71
CA THR A 82 15.24 19.71 -42.15
C THR A 82 15.55 20.63 -40.98
N TYR A 83 14.51 21.12 -40.29
CA TYR A 83 14.67 21.97 -39.11
C TYR A 83 15.54 21.33 -38.03
N ASP A 84 15.31 20.06 -37.67
CA ASP A 84 16.06 19.29 -36.68
C ASP A 84 17.54 19.12 -37.07
N THR A 85 17.82 18.93 -38.35
CA THR A 85 19.18 18.76 -38.87
C THR A 85 19.95 20.09 -38.85
N PHE A 86 19.31 21.19 -39.29
CA PHE A 86 19.95 22.51 -39.38
C PHE A 86 20.00 23.26 -38.05
N HIS A 87 19.05 23.02 -37.14
CA HIS A 87 19.03 23.63 -35.82
C HIS A 87 19.70 22.70 -34.81
N SER A 88 21.02 22.87 -34.70
CA SER A 88 21.84 22.24 -33.67
C SER A 88 21.85 20.70 -33.69
N ASN A 89 21.82 20.08 -34.86
CA ASN A 89 22.12 18.65 -35.08
C ASN A 89 21.28 17.68 -34.23
N GLY A 90 19.95 17.82 -34.22
CA GLY A 90 19.06 16.86 -33.55
C GLY A 90 18.55 17.28 -32.16
N ILE A 91 18.92 18.49 -31.70
CA ILE A 91 18.43 19.04 -30.42
C ILE A 91 16.90 19.22 -30.40
N PRO A 92 16.23 19.80 -31.42
CA PRO A 92 14.78 19.99 -31.40
C PRO A 92 14.01 18.69 -31.13
N LYS A 93 14.39 17.61 -31.81
CA LYS A 93 13.81 16.29 -31.58
C LYS A 93 14.18 15.69 -30.23
N ALA A 94 15.41 15.91 -29.75
CA ALA A 94 15.81 15.46 -28.42
C ALA A 94 14.96 16.13 -27.32
N VAL A 95 14.68 17.43 -27.45
CA VAL A 95 13.87 18.22 -26.51
C VAL A 95 12.47 17.64 -26.35
N ILE A 96 11.79 17.27 -27.44
CA ILE A 96 10.46 16.62 -27.37
C ILE A 96 10.52 15.10 -27.14
N GLY A 97 11.72 14.54 -26.91
CA GLY A 97 11.95 13.11 -26.83
C GLY A 97 11.95 12.55 -25.41
N LYS A 98 12.38 11.28 -25.31
CA LYS A 98 12.34 10.45 -24.08
C LYS A 98 12.99 11.11 -22.87
N ASN A 99 14.15 11.72 -23.04
CA ASN A 99 14.97 12.22 -21.93
C ASN A 99 14.51 13.57 -21.38
N HIS A 100 13.68 14.29 -22.13
CA HIS A 100 13.25 15.64 -21.81
C HIS A 100 11.73 15.69 -21.71
N TYR A 101 11.02 15.92 -22.83
CA TYR A 101 9.57 16.13 -22.75
C TYR A 101 8.77 14.95 -22.20
N PHE A 102 9.09 13.71 -22.60
CA PHE A 102 8.36 12.55 -22.07
C PHE A 102 8.61 12.38 -20.57
N ARG A 103 9.88 12.51 -20.15
CA ARG A 103 10.25 12.50 -18.73
C ARG A 103 9.55 13.62 -17.94
N PHE A 104 9.49 14.82 -18.50
CA PHE A 104 8.76 15.93 -17.90
C PHE A 104 7.28 15.59 -17.77
N LEU A 105 6.62 15.11 -18.82
CA LEU A 105 5.21 14.72 -18.78
C LEU A 105 4.96 13.64 -17.74
N GLU A 106 5.80 12.60 -17.73
CA GLU A 106 5.78 11.53 -16.73
C GLU A 106 5.93 12.09 -15.32
N GLN A 107 6.79 13.08 -15.07
CA GLN A 107 6.99 13.68 -13.74
C GLN A 107 5.90 14.68 -13.36
N TYR A 108 5.42 15.47 -14.33
CA TYR A 108 4.45 16.54 -14.15
C TYR A 108 3.03 15.98 -13.96
N PHE A 109 2.75 14.87 -14.64
CA PHE A 109 1.52 14.09 -14.49
C PHE A 109 1.74 12.81 -13.68
N ALA A 110 2.95 12.57 -13.15
CA ALA A 110 3.12 11.59 -12.08
C ALA A 110 2.23 12.07 -10.94
N SER A 111 1.06 11.46 -10.85
CA SER A 111 0.17 11.69 -9.75
C SER A 111 0.96 11.28 -8.52
N LYS A 112 1.35 12.26 -7.68
CA LYS A 112 1.99 11.93 -6.41
C LYS A 112 1.04 10.99 -5.71
N VAL A 113 1.47 9.74 -5.55
CA VAL A 113 0.70 8.71 -4.88
C VAL A 113 0.45 9.24 -3.48
N ASN A 114 -0.82 9.44 -3.15
CA ASN A 114 -1.17 9.78 -1.78
C ASN A 114 -1.27 8.49 -0.99
N TYR A 115 -1.00 8.60 0.31
CA TYR A 115 -1.11 7.49 1.24
C TYR A 115 -2.26 7.83 2.20
N TRP A 116 -3.11 6.84 2.46
CA TRP A 116 -4.32 7.01 3.24
C TRP A 116 -4.43 5.96 4.32
N VAL A 117 -4.97 6.35 5.47
CA VAL A 117 -5.55 5.42 6.45
C VAL A 117 -7.04 5.40 6.21
N PHE A 118 -7.56 4.24 5.82
CA PHE A 118 -8.99 3.97 5.77
C PHE A 118 -9.33 3.13 6.98
N GLN A 119 -10.00 3.74 7.97
CA GLN A 119 -10.28 3.09 9.23
C GLN A 119 -11.76 2.75 9.42
N GLY A 120 -12.03 1.61 10.03
CA GLY A 120 -13.38 1.19 10.41
C GLY A 120 -13.47 0.72 11.86
N ASN A 121 -14.68 0.80 12.39
CA ASN A 121 -15.00 0.34 13.74
C ASN A 121 -15.54 -1.10 13.67
N PRO A 122 -14.90 -2.08 14.35
CA PRO A 122 -15.33 -3.47 14.30
C PRO A 122 -16.70 -3.72 14.94
N LYS A 123 -17.25 -2.76 15.69
CA LYS A 123 -18.63 -2.83 16.20
C LYS A 123 -19.68 -2.47 15.14
N ILE A 124 -19.27 -1.84 14.05
CA ILE A 124 -20.15 -1.39 12.96
C ILE A 124 -19.98 -2.33 11.75
N TYR A 125 -18.73 -2.58 11.34
CA TYR A 125 -18.41 -3.37 10.16
C TYR A 125 -17.31 -4.39 10.46
N ASP A 126 -17.57 -5.66 10.14
CA ASP A 126 -16.63 -6.76 10.36
C ASP A 126 -15.59 -6.85 9.24
N ILE A 127 -14.58 -5.96 9.32
CA ILE A 127 -13.45 -5.91 8.38
C ILE A 127 -12.74 -7.26 8.31
N SER A 128 -12.59 -7.95 9.43
CA SER A 128 -11.83 -9.20 9.53
C SER A 128 -12.47 -10.30 8.69
N ASN A 129 -13.78 -10.51 8.84
CA ASN A 129 -14.49 -11.52 8.04
C ASN A 129 -14.69 -11.06 6.59
N ALA A 130 -14.89 -9.76 6.32
CA ALA A 130 -14.97 -9.25 4.96
C ALA A 130 -13.67 -9.49 4.17
N LEU A 131 -12.51 -9.27 4.81
CA LEU A 131 -11.20 -9.56 4.23
C LEU A 131 -10.97 -11.06 4.08
N LYS A 132 -11.30 -11.87 5.10
CA LYS A 132 -11.11 -13.34 5.05
C LYS A 132 -11.82 -13.99 3.88
N ASN A 133 -13.01 -13.49 3.53
CA ASN A 133 -13.80 -13.99 2.40
C ASN A 133 -13.53 -13.24 1.09
N GLY A 134 -12.67 -12.21 1.09
CA GLY A 134 -12.33 -11.44 -0.11
C GLY A 134 -13.47 -10.55 -0.64
N HIS A 135 -14.45 -10.24 0.22
CA HIS A 135 -15.65 -9.50 -0.14
C HIS A 135 -15.48 -7.98 -0.05
N LEU A 136 -14.46 -7.48 0.67
CA LEU A 136 -14.19 -6.05 0.76
C LEU A 136 -13.66 -5.50 -0.59
N LYS A 137 -14.46 -4.67 -1.26
CA LYS A 137 -14.22 -4.12 -2.61
C LYS A 137 -14.36 -2.61 -2.69
N SER A 138 -15.02 -1.98 -1.72
CA SER A 138 -15.24 -0.56 -1.69
C SER A 138 -15.04 0.02 -0.30
N TRP A 139 -14.85 1.33 -0.21
CA TRP A 139 -14.76 2.02 1.06
C TRP A 139 -15.39 3.41 1.00
N LYS A 140 -16.07 3.79 2.07
CA LYS A 140 -16.69 5.12 2.24
C LYS A 140 -15.64 6.22 2.34
N VAL A 141 -15.83 7.31 1.61
CA VAL A 141 -14.96 8.49 1.61
C VAL A 141 -15.73 9.68 2.19
N ALA A 142 -15.68 9.82 3.51
CA ALA A 142 -16.37 10.91 4.22
C ALA A 142 -15.61 12.25 4.11
N ALA A 143 -14.28 12.19 3.97
CA ALA A 143 -13.37 13.34 3.87
C ALA A 143 -12.38 13.13 2.72
N HIS A 144 -11.71 14.21 2.30
CA HIS A 144 -10.64 14.18 1.28
C HIS A 144 -11.09 13.73 -0.13
N LYS A 145 -12.37 13.95 -0.48
CA LYS A 145 -12.97 13.53 -1.75
C LYS A 145 -12.24 14.08 -2.99
N ASP A 146 -11.78 15.33 -2.91
CA ASP A 146 -11.09 15.99 -4.03
C ASP A 146 -9.63 15.55 -4.19
N THR A 147 -9.09 14.75 -3.26
CA THR A 147 -7.67 14.37 -3.25
C THR A 147 -7.44 12.86 -3.33
N VAL A 148 -8.40 12.04 -2.91
CA VAL A 148 -8.37 10.59 -3.11
C VAL A 148 -8.57 10.30 -4.59
N LYS A 149 -7.68 9.50 -5.19
CA LYS A 149 -7.71 9.18 -6.62
C LYS A 149 -7.16 7.78 -6.91
N PRO A 150 -7.44 7.19 -8.09
CA PRO A 150 -6.84 5.94 -8.51
C PRO A 150 -5.32 5.91 -8.36
N GLY A 151 -4.78 4.78 -7.89
CA GLY A 151 -3.34 4.60 -7.65
C GLY A 151 -2.86 5.01 -6.25
N ASP A 152 -3.69 5.73 -5.49
CA ASP A 152 -3.39 6.05 -4.10
C ASP A 152 -3.33 4.78 -3.23
N LYS A 153 -2.43 4.76 -2.25
CA LYS A 153 -2.19 3.58 -1.39
C LYS A 153 -2.94 3.71 -0.08
N ILE A 154 -3.49 2.58 0.39
CA ILE A 154 -4.35 2.52 1.56
C ILE A 154 -3.75 1.58 2.60
N ILE A 155 -3.74 2.05 3.84
CA ILE A 155 -3.60 1.26 5.07
C ILE A 155 -5.02 1.02 5.59
N LEU A 156 -5.50 -0.22 5.49
CA LEU A 156 -6.80 -0.61 6.04
C LEU A 156 -6.65 -0.87 7.54
N TRP A 157 -7.26 0.01 8.33
CA TRP A 157 -7.10 0.06 9.77
C TRP A 157 -8.39 -0.30 10.49
N GLN A 158 -8.29 -1.08 11.56
CA GLN A 158 -9.40 -1.32 12.47
C GLN A 158 -9.14 -0.57 13.78
N THR A 159 -10.17 0.04 14.35
CA THR A 159 -10.10 0.68 15.68
C THR A 159 -10.54 -0.27 16.79
N GLY A 160 -10.48 0.17 18.06
CA GLY A 160 -10.89 -0.61 19.22
C GLY A 160 -9.75 -1.37 19.91
N GLU A 161 -10.08 -2.41 20.68
CA GLU A 161 -9.09 -3.14 21.50
C GLU A 161 -7.99 -3.80 20.67
N LYS A 162 -8.35 -4.35 19.51
CA LYS A 162 -7.42 -4.94 18.54
C LYS A 162 -7.11 -3.95 17.42
N ALA A 163 -6.84 -2.70 17.79
CA ALA A 163 -6.51 -1.66 16.82
C ALA A 163 -5.23 -2.01 16.06
N GLY A 164 -5.25 -1.86 14.74
CA GLY A 164 -4.13 -2.27 13.91
C GLY A 164 -4.41 -2.19 12.42
N CYS A 165 -3.37 -2.49 11.63
CA CYS A 165 -3.44 -2.64 10.19
C CYS A 165 -3.84 -4.08 9.84
N TYR A 166 -4.92 -4.25 9.07
CA TYR A 166 -5.47 -5.55 8.68
C TYR A 166 -5.24 -5.86 7.20
N ALA A 167 -5.02 -4.84 6.38
CA ALA A 167 -4.66 -5.03 4.98
C ALA A 167 -3.95 -3.78 4.42
N LEU A 168 -3.25 -3.99 3.30
CA LEU A 168 -2.87 -2.91 2.40
C LEU A 168 -3.73 -3.01 1.14
N ALA A 169 -4.10 -1.86 0.60
CA ALA A 169 -4.92 -1.76 -0.59
C ALA A 169 -4.50 -0.59 -1.49
N GLU A 170 -5.11 -0.50 -2.66
CA GLU A 170 -4.96 0.57 -3.63
C GLU A 170 -6.33 1.04 -4.10
N VAL A 171 -6.49 2.35 -4.31
CA VAL A 171 -7.69 2.93 -4.90
C VAL A 171 -7.75 2.56 -6.39
N SER A 172 -8.85 1.96 -6.82
CA SER A 172 -9.03 1.49 -8.20
C SER A 172 -10.10 2.26 -8.99
N SER A 173 -10.75 3.26 -8.38
CA SER A 173 -11.71 4.15 -9.05
C SER A 173 -11.64 5.59 -8.55
N GLU A 174 -12.20 6.52 -9.33
CA GLU A 174 -12.51 7.86 -8.85
C GLU A 174 -13.51 7.81 -7.69
N VAL A 175 -13.52 8.86 -6.86
CA VAL A 175 -14.54 9.04 -5.83
C VAL A 175 -15.88 9.31 -6.52
N GLY A 176 -16.91 8.59 -6.10
CA GLY A 176 -18.26 8.82 -6.59
C GLY A 176 -19.31 8.13 -5.75
N LYS A 177 -20.58 8.39 -6.08
CA LYS A 177 -21.72 7.69 -5.49
C LYS A 177 -21.79 6.26 -6.03
N LEU A 178 -21.29 5.30 -5.26
CA LEU A 178 -21.24 3.89 -5.64
C LEU A 178 -22.11 3.06 -4.69
N ALA A 179 -22.87 2.13 -5.27
CA ALA A 179 -23.55 1.08 -4.52
C ALA A 179 -22.52 0.16 -3.87
N GLU A 180 -22.79 -0.28 -2.64
CA GLU A 180 -22.05 -1.41 -2.06
C GLU A 180 -22.55 -2.72 -2.68
N GLU A 181 -21.62 -3.64 -2.89
CA GLU A 181 -22.00 -4.97 -3.37
C GLU A 181 -22.79 -5.72 -2.28
N PRO A 182 -23.78 -6.57 -2.63
CA PRO A 182 -24.55 -7.33 -1.65
C PRO A 182 -23.68 -8.16 -0.68
N LEU A 183 -22.54 -8.66 -1.17
CA LEU A 183 -21.56 -9.39 -0.38
C LEU A 183 -20.79 -8.51 0.62
N GLU A 184 -20.73 -7.19 0.43
CA GLU A 184 -20.15 -6.26 1.41
C GLU A 184 -21.14 -5.97 2.53
N LEU A 185 -22.43 -5.84 2.20
CA LEU A 185 -23.49 -5.48 3.12
C LEU A 185 -23.69 -6.49 4.27
N GLN A 186 -23.42 -7.78 4.02
CA GLN A 186 -23.57 -8.83 5.04
C GLN A 186 -22.64 -8.68 6.26
N TYR A 187 -21.61 -7.82 6.19
CA TYR A 187 -20.63 -7.62 7.27
C TYR A 187 -20.97 -6.45 8.19
N TYR A 188 -22.07 -5.74 7.96
CA TYR A 188 -22.57 -4.72 8.89
C TYR A 188 -23.22 -5.39 10.11
N LEU A 189 -22.66 -5.14 11.29
CA LEU A 189 -23.16 -5.65 12.57
C LEU A 189 -24.25 -4.75 13.18
N SER A 190 -24.28 -3.49 12.75
CA SER A 190 -25.28 -2.49 13.16
C SER A 190 -25.67 -1.69 11.92
N PRO A 191 -26.51 -2.26 11.03
CA PRO A 191 -26.95 -1.58 9.81
C PRO A 191 -27.74 -0.33 10.16
N SER A 192 -27.34 0.78 9.59
CA SER A 192 -28.02 2.07 9.60
C SER A 192 -28.81 2.26 8.31
N THR A 193 -29.72 3.24 8.29
CA THR A 193 -30.51 3.58 7.10
C THR A 193 -29.66 4.04 5.91
N ASP A 194 -28.41 4.47 6.16
CA ASP A 194 -27.50 4.95 5.11
C ASP A 194 -26.62 3.82 4.52
N ASP A 195 -26.61 2.63 5.12
CA ASP A 195 -25.76 1.52 4.70
C ASP A 195 -26.35 0.82 3.47
N GLY A 196 -25.60 0.83 2.36
CA GLY A 196 -26.05 0.30 1.07
C GLY A 196 -26.85 1.27 0.19
N GLU A 197 -27.07 2.53 0.61
CA GLU A 197 -27.69 3.53 -0.27
C GLU A 197 -26.73 4.07 -1.33
N ASN A 198 -27.22 4.22 -2.56
CA ASN A 198 -26.53 4.81 -3.73
C ASN A 198 -26.16 6.30 -3.58
N ASN A 199 -26.16 6.85 -2.37
CA ASN A 199 -25.95 8.27 -2.13
C ASN A 199 -24.67 8.59 -1.34
N THR A 200 -23.91 7.56 -0.91
CA THR A 200 -22.64 7.76 -0.21
C THR A 200 -21.47 7.82 -1.19
N GLU A 201 -20.56 8.78 -0.97
CA GLU A 201 -19.32 8.89 -1.73
C GLU A 201 -18.37 7.75 -1.31
N ARG A 202 -17.95 6.96 -2.28
CA ARG A 202 -17.08 5.79 -2.09
C ARG A 202 -16.03 5.71 -3.19
N VAL A 203 -15.06 4.84 -2.96
CA VAL A 203 -14.13 4.37 -4.00
C VAL A 203 -14.12 2.86 -4.03
N LYS A 204 -13.83 2.29 -5.20
CA LYS A 204 -13.41 0.90 -5.31
C LYS A 204 -11.97 0.78 -4.84
N ILE A 205 -11.67 -0.31 -4.16
CA ILE A 205 -10.35 -0.63 -3.64
C ILE A 205 -9.94 -2.03 -4.06
N GLU A 206 -8.66 -2.22 -4.29
CA GLU A 206 -8.06 -3.52 -4.55
C GLU A 206 -7.13 -3.90 -3.41
N ILE A 207 -7.39 -5.04 -2.77
CA ILE A 207 -6.56 -5.54 -1.66
C ILE A 207 -5.25 -6.07 -2.23
N THR A 208 -4.15 -5.36 -1.97
CA THR A 208 -2.81 -5.74 -2.41
C THR A 208 -2.13 -6.68 -1.42
N LYS A 209 -2.49 -6.59 -0.13
CA LYS A 209 -2.00 -7.50 0.90
C LYS A 209 -3.04 -7.70 1.99
N ASN A 210 -3.57 -8.92 2.10
CA ASN A 210 -4.46 -9.33 3.18
C ASN A 210 -3.66 -9.95 4.33
N LEU A 211 -3.88 -9.51 5.57
CA LEU A 211 -3.13 -9.98 6.73
C LEU A 211 -3.96 -10.97 7.56
N VAL A 212 -3.49 -12.22 7.65
CA VAL A 212 -4.06 -13.22 8.56
C VAL A 212 -3.85 -12.79 10.02
N ASN A 213 -2.68 -12.22 10.31
CA ASN A 213 -2.35 -11.62 11.60
C ASN A 213 -2.16 -10.11 11.40
N PRO A 214 -3.02 -9.25 11.96
CA PRO A 214 -2.90 -7.80 11.79
C PRO A 214 -1.64 -7.27 12.48
N VAL A 215 -1.08 -6.18 11.95
CA VAL A 215 -0.02 -5.43 12.64
C VAL A 215 -0.69 -4.53 13.66
N LEU A 216 -0.64 -4.93 14.93
CA LEU A 216 -1.33 -4.22 16.01
C LEU A 216 -0.63 -2.90 16.34
N TRP A 217 -1.44 -1.89 16.67
CA TRP A 217 -0.94 -0.59 17.11
C TRP A 217 -0.02 -0.70 18.32
N SER A 218 -0.34 -1.60 19.25
CA SER A 218 0.48 -1.88 20.43
C SER A 218 1.92 -2.25 20.11
N ASP A 219 2.17 -2.83 18.93
CA ASP A 219 3.47 -3.36 18.53
C ASP A 219 4.32 -2.35 17.74
N ILE A 220 3.69 -1.24 17.28
CA ILE A 220 4.33 -0.26 16.40
C ILE A 220 4.25 1.19 16.90
N LYS A 221 3.40 1.51 17.88
CA LYS A 221 3.15 2.87 18.37
C LYS A 221 4.40 3.62 18.85
N ASP A 222 5.40 2.88 19.34
CA ASP A 222 6.63 3.46 19.92
C ASP A 222 7.74 3.66 18.87
N ARG A 223 7.48 3.36 17.60
CA ARG A 223 8.46 3.56 16.51
C ARG A 223 8.40 5.00 15.97
N PRO A 224 9.55 5.60 15.61
CA PRO A 224 9.62 7.00 15.19
C PRO A 224 8.81 7.31 13.92
N GLU A 225 8.62 6.33 13.03
CA GLU A 225 7.84 6.49 11.80
C GLU A 225 6.36 6.77 12.07
N PHE A 226 5.83 6.36 13.23
CA PHE A 226 4.41 6.49 13.57
C PHE A 226 4.10 7.60 14.57
N THR A 227 5.07 8.48 14.87
CA THR A 227 4.89 9.57 15.84
C THR A 227 3.75 10.54 15.48
N SER A 228 3.47 10.70 14.19
CA SER A 228 2.39 11.55 13.66
C SER A 228 1.25 10.75 13.00
N PHE A 229 1.19 9.45 13.26
CA PHE A 229 0.23 8.57 12.61
C PHE A 229 -1.20 8.90 13.04
N LYS A 230 -2.09 9.10 12.06
CA LYS A 230 -3.42 9.65 12.31
C LYS A 230 -4.50 8.60 12.60
N ALA A 231 -4.17 7.32 12.54
CA ALA A 231 -5.14 6.25 12.81
C ALA A 231 -5.62 6.29 14.26
N GLY A 232 -6.90 5.92 14.49
CA GLY A 232 -7.53 5.95 15.81
C GLY A 232 -8.18 7.30 16.18
N ASN A 233 -7.97 8.37 15.41
CA ASN A 233 -8.69 9.63 15.58
C ASN A 233 -10.17 9.51 15.16
N GLN A 234 -11.01 10.49 15.50
CA GLN A 234 -12.41 10.52 15.04
C GLN A 234 -12.48 10.73 13.51
N GLY A 235 -13.22 9.85 12.80
CA GLY A 235 -13.37 9.88 11.34
C GLY A 235 -13.08 8.54 10.67
N THR A 236 -13.07 8.49 9.34
CA THR A 236 -12.90 7.23 8.56
C THR A 236 -11.76 7.27 7.54
N ASN A 237 -11.31 8.46 7.13
CA ASN A 237 -10.30 8.63 6.09
C ASN A 237 -9.29 9.69 6.56
N PHE A 238 -8.01 9.34 6.65
CA PHE A 238 -6.93 10.24 7.07
C PHE A 238 -5.76 10.16 6.10
N SER A 239 -5.03 11.26 5.95
CA SER A 239 -3.73 11.23 5.29
C SER A 239 -2.72 10.40 6.09
N ALA A 240 -1.97 9.57 5.38
CA ALA A 240 -0.75 8.94 5.84
C ALA A 240 0.45 9.47 5.03
N THR A 241 1.65 9.21 5.50
CA THR A 241 2.88 9.48 4.76
C THR A 241 3.36 8.25 3.98
N GLU A 242 4.25 8.48 3.01
CA GLU A 242 4.92 7.40 2.29
C GLU A 242 5.78 6.55 3.23
N GLU A 243 6.42 7.21 4.20
CA GLU A 243 7.26 6.61 5.23
C GLU A 243 6.46 5.66 6.13
N GLU A 244 5.29 6.08 6.62
CA GLU A 244 4.39 5.26 7.43
C GLU A 244 3.92 4.01 6.69
N TYR A 245 3.51 4.17 5.43
CA TYR A 245 3.09 3.05 4.58
C TYR A 245 4.23 2.06 4.32
N LYS A 246 5.43 2.57 3.97
CA LYS A 246 6.61 1.73 3.73
C LYS A 246 7.06 1.02 5.00
N ALA A 247 6.98 1.66 6.17
CA ALA A 247 7.30 1.03 7.44
C ALA A 247 6.37 -0.15 7.75
N LEU A 248 5.05 0.03 7.60
CA LEU A 248 4.08 -1.07 7.73
C LEU A 248 4.36 -2.19 6.72
N ARG A 249 4.56 -1.84 5.45
CA ARG A 249 4.87 -2.82 4.40
C ARG A 249 6.13 -3.62 4.72
N ALA A 250 7.19 -2.97 5.22
CA ALA A 250 8.42 -3.64 5.61
C ALA A 250 8.22 -4.62 6.79
N ILE A 251 7.37 -4.27 7.77
CA ILE A 251 7.00 -5.17 8.88
C ILE A 251 6.25 -6.40 8.35
N ILE A 252 5.35 -6.18 7.39
CA ILE A 252 4.53 -7.23 6.77
C ILE A 252 5.36 -8.17 5.89
N GLU A 253 6.32 -7.64 5.13
CA GLU A 253 7.16 -8.40 4.20
C GLU A 253 8.33 -9.10 4.91
N ASN A 254 8.83 -8.52 6.00
CA ASN A 254 9.88 -9.10 6.83
C ASN A 254 9.39 -9.27 8.27
N PRO A 255 8.43 -10.18 8.51
CA PRO A 255 8.05 -10.50 9.87
C PRO A 255 9.28 -11.07 10.57
N ARG A 256 9.84 -10.33 11.55
CA ARG A 256 10.92 -10.88 12.36
C ARG A 256 10.37 -12.14 13.03
N PHE A 257 11.01 -13.27 12.75
CA PHE A 257 10.71 -14.51 13.44
C PHE A 257 10.81 -14.25 14.95
N THR A 258 9.74 -14.55 15.67
CA THR A 258 9.68 -14.38 17.11
C THR A 258 8.82 -15.47 17.72
N TRP A 259 9.26 -15.97 18.87
CA TRP A 259 8.50 -16.92 19.67
C TRP A 259 7.37 -16.27 20.47
N ILE A 260 7.29 -14.93 20.49
CA ILE A 260 6.33 -14.19 21.33
C ILE A 260 4.87 -14.61 21.08
N PRO A 261 4.34 -14.70 19.85
CA PRO A 261 2.96 -15.11 19.62
C PRO A 261 2.67 -16.52 20.14
N THR A 262 3.60 -17.45 19.93
CA THR A 262 3.47 -18.85 20.40
C THR A 262 3.38 -18.90 21.92
N TYR A 263 4.30 -18.24 22.64
CA TYR A 263 4.28 -18.25 24.10
C TYR A 263 3.06 -17.51 24.66
N LYS A 264 2.62 -16.41 24.03
CA LYS A 264 1.36 -15.72 24.41
C LYS A 264 0.14 -16.65 24.29
N GLY A 265 0.05 -17.43 23.21
CA GLY A 265 -1.02 -18.41 23.02
C GLY A 265 -1.03 -19.48 24.13
N ILE A 266 0.15 -20.00 24.48
CA ILE A 266 0.30 -20.96 25.58
C ILE A 266 -0.12 -20.34 26.92
N VAL A 267 0.32 -19.11 27.22
CA VAL A 267 -0.08 -18.41 28.46
C VAL A 267 -1.59 -18.25 28.56
N GLU A 268 -2.25 -17.83 27.48
CA GLU A 268 -3.71 -17.65 27.48
C GLU A 268 -4.44 -18.99 27.67
N TYR A 269 -3.96 -20.07 27.07
CA TYR A 269 -4.50 -21.42 27.28
C TYR A 269 -4.36 -21.88 28.74
N LEU A 270 -3.20 -21.64 29.37
CA LEU A 270 -2.92 -22.08 30.74
C LEU A 270 -3.71 -21.32 31.82
N LYS A 271 -4.20 -20.11 31.52
CA LYS A 271 -4.87 -19.22 32.47
C LYS A 271 -6.06 -19.85 33.21
N GLY A 272 -6.74 -20.83 32.62
CA GLY A 272 -7.87 -21.54 33.21
C GLY A 272 -7.59 -22.99 33.63
N LYS A 273 -6.31 -23.41 33.68
CA LYS A 273 -5.92 -24.82 33.80
C LYS A 273 -5.32 -25.20 35.16
N GLU A 274 -5.43 -24.34 36.16
CA GLU A 274 -4.87 -24.56 37.51
C GLU A 274 -5.27 -25.91 38.14
N ASN A 275 -6.52 -26.34 37.92
CA ASN A 275 -7.07 -27.58 38.46
C ASN A 275 -7.01 -28.78 37.50
N ASP A 276 -6.39 -28.64 36.32
CA ASP A 276 -6.37 -29.66 35.26
C ASP A 276 -4.96 -30.23 35.04
N GLN A 277 -4.30 -30.60 36.14
CA GLN A 277 -2.88 -30.98 36.12
C GLN A 277 -2.64 -32.26 35.31
N LEU A 278 -3.49 -33.27 35.47
CA LEU A 278 -3.43 -34.50 34.67
C LEU A 278 -3.68 -34.23 33.17
N GLY A 279 -4.61 -33.33 32.84
CA GLY A 279 -4.86 -32.93 31.45
C GLY A 279 -3.65 -32.23 30.83
N LEU A 280 -2.99 -31.34 31.57
CA LEU A 280 -1.76 -30.69 31.12
C LEU A 280 -0.61 -31.69 30.92
N ILE A 281 -0.46 -32.67 31.82
CA ILE A 281 0.54 -33.74 31.68
C ILE A 281 0.26 -34.59 30.45
N ASN A 282 -0.99 -35.00 30.23
CA ASN A 282 -1.37 -35.78 29.06
C ASN A 282 -1.16 -35.00 27.76
N LEU A 283 -1.51 -33.72 27.74
CA LEU A 283 -1.25 -32.84 26.61
C LEU A 283 0.25 -32.78 26.26
N LEU A 284 1.13 -32.64 27.26
CA LEU A 284 2.58 -32.65 27.02
C LEU A 284 3.05 -34.01 26.50
N LYS A 285 2.55 -35.13 27.04
CA LYS A 285 2.86 -36.48 26.55
C LYS A 285 2.45 -36.66 25.09
N GLU A 286 1.22 -36.30 24.74
CA GLU A 286 0.68 -36.36 23.38
C GLU A 286 1.45 -35.46 22.42
N SER A 287 2.00 -34.36 22.92
CA SER A 287 2.83 -33.44 22.14
C SER A 287 4.25 -33.94 21.90
N GLY A 288 4.67 -35.01 22.57
CA GLY A 288 6.00 -35.63 22.41
C GLY A 288 6.99 -35.34 23.54
N CYS A 289 6.56 -34.73 24.64
CA CYS A 289 7.38 -34.67 25.85
C CYS A 289 7.43 -36.05 26.53
N ASP A 290 8.50 -36.31 27.28
CA ASP A 290 8.73 -37.51 28.07
C ASP A 290 9.14 -37.19 29.51
N LEU A 291 9.48 -38.21 30.31
CA LEU A 291 10.03 -38.09 31.66
C LEU A 291 9.09 -37.44 32.70
N PHE A 292 7.84 -37.91 32.77
CA PHE A 292 6.84 -37.50 33.77
C PHE A 292 6.90 -38.37 35.03
N ASN A 293 8.06 -38.40 35.70
CA ASN A 293 8.23 -39.12 36.95
C ASN A 293 8.69 -38.15 38.05
N ASP A 294 8.22 -38.40 39.27
CA ASP A 294 8.66 -37.75 40.51
C ASP A 294 9.28 -38.80 41.46
N ARG A 295 9.69 -38.40 42.65
CA ARG A 295 10.20 -39.30 43.69
C ARG A 295 9.40 -39.16 44.99
N ASP A 296 9.07 -40.29 45.61
CA ASP A 296 8.46 -40.30 46.93
C ASP A 296 9.50 -40.04 48.05
N GLU A 297 9.04 -40.03 49.30
CA GLU A 297 9.87 -39.84 50.50
C GLU A 297 10.99 -40.89 50.67
N ASN A 298 10.91 -42.02 49.95
CA ASN A 298 11.89 -43.10 49.97
C ASN A 298 12.76 -43.14 48.69
N ASP A 299 12.78 -42.05 47.91
CA ASP A 299 13.50 -41.90 46.64
C ASP A 299 13.02 -42.85 45.52
N LYS A 300 11.83 -43.45 45.67
CA LYS A 300 11.26 -44.33 44.66
C LYS A 300 10.56 -43.53 43.59
N LEU A 301 10.80 -43.90 42.33
CA LEU A 301 10.14 -43.28 41.18
C LEU A 301 8.63 -43.52 41.21
N ILE A 302 7.87 -42.44 41.15
CA ILE A 302 6.40 -42.43 41.04
C ILE A 302 5.98 -41.58 39.83
N PRO A 303 4.78 -41.78 39.24
CA PRO A 303 4.28 -40.90 38.19
C PRO A 303 4.14 -39.46 38.69
N LEU A 304 4.48 -38.49 37.84
CA LEU A 304 4.17 -37.09 38.12
C LEU A 304 2.66 -36.88 38.03
N GLU A 305 2.06 -36.37 39.10
CA GLU A 305 0.62 -36.09 39.18
C GLU A 305 0.32 -34.59 39.20
N VAL A 306 1.31 -33.78 39.60
CA VAL A 306 1.17 -32.35 39.84
C VAL A 306 2.13 -31.54 38.98
N ILE A 307 1.60 -30.57 38.23
CA ILE A 307 2.40 -29.55 37.54
C ILE A 307 1.72 -28.19 37.60
N ASP A 308 2.54 -27.14 37.68
CA ASP A 308 2.12 -25.76 37.55
C ASP A 308 2.42 -25.20 36.13
N PRO A 309 1.91 -24.00 35.78
CA PRO A 309 2.16 -23.38 34.47
C PRO A 309 3.64 -23.15 34.13
N PHE A 310 4.50 -22.88 35.11
CA PHE A 310 5.95 -22.72 34.87
C PHE A 310 6.61 -24.08 34.61
N THR A 311 6.21 -25.11 35.36
CA THR A 311 6.64 -26.49 35.11
C THR A 311 6.25 -26.94 33.70
N PHE A 312 5.05 -26.57 33.21
CA PHE A 312 4.64 -26.81 31.83
C PHE A 312 5.61 -26.18 30.80
N PHE A 313 6.01 -24.92 31.01
CA PHE A 313 7.02 -24.28 30.17
C PHE A 313 8.40 -24.94 30.28
N CYS A 314 8.79 -25.39 31.47
CA CYS A 314 10.04 -26.11 31.68
C CYS A 314 10.09 -27.39 30.83
N TYR A 315 9.01 -28.17 30.78
CA TYR A 315 8.94 -29.36 29.93
C TYR A 315 9.14 -29.02 28.45
N ILE A 316 8.47 -27.99 27.93
CA ILE A 316 8.65 -27.55 26.54
C ILE A 316 10.11 -27.13 26.29
N ASN A 317 10.69 -26.35 27.20
CA ASN A 317 12.02 -25.75 27.02
C ASN A 317 13.17 -26.75 27.23
N LYS A 318 12.94 -27.83 27.98
CA LYS A 318 13.91 -28.90 28.23
C LYS A 318 14.41 -29.54 26.93
N TYR A 319 13.53 -29.68 25.94
CA TYR A 319 13.90 -30.19 24.63
C TYR A 319 14.45 -29.05 23.78
N PHE A 320 15.65 -29.22 23.24
CA PHE A 320 16.25 -28.26 22.31
C PHE A 320 15.94 -28.62 20.86
N THR A 321 16.24 -29.87 20.48
CA THR A 321 16.07 -30.35 19.10
C THR A 321 14.61 -30.61 18.71
N GLN A 322 13.84 -31.20 19.62
CA GLN A 322 12.43 -31.57 19.37
C GLN A 322 11.44 -30.44 19.69
N ARG A 323 11.92 -29.30 20.22
CA ARG A 323 11.06 -28.21 20.72
C ARG A 323 10.05 -27.74 19.69
N LEU A 324 10.49 -27.58 18.44
CA LEU A 324 9.64 -27.10 17.37
C LEU A 324 8.51 -28.09 17.07
N GLU A 325 8.80 -29.37 17.02
CA GLU A 325 7.82 -30.43 16.81
C GLU A 325 6.80 -30.49 17.96
N ILE A 326 7.28 -30.39 19.21
CA ILE A 326 6.43 -30.33 20.40
C ILE A 326 5.48 -29.14 20.33
N LEU A 327 6.00 -27.95 20.02
CA LEU A 327 5.18 -26.74 19.88
C LEU A 327 4.19 -26.84 18.72
N GLN A 328 4.55 -27.49 17.62
CA GLN A 328 3.66 -27.74 16.49
C GLN A 328 2.53 -28.69 16.87
N ASN A 329 2.83 -29.75 17.64
CA ASN A 329 1.81 -30.70 18.12
C ASN A 329 0.86 -30.05 19.13
N LEU A 330 1.37 -29.19 20.02
CA LEU A 330 0.54 -28.39 20.95
C LEU A 330 -0.42 -27.44 20.25
N ALA A 331 -0.09 -27.00 19.03
CA ALA A 331 -0.86 -26.02 18.27
C ALA A 331 -1.87 -26.65 17.28
N ARG A 332 -2.07 -27.98 17.32
CA ARG A 332 -3.05 -28.70 16.48
C ARG A 332 -4.44 -28.74 17.12
#